data_AF-A0A7S3VWA6-F1
#
_entry.id   AF-A0A7S3VWA6-F1
#
_cell.length_a   1.000
_cell.length_b   1.000
_cell.length_c   1.000
_cell.angle_alpha   90.00
_cell.angle_beta   90.00
_cell.angle_gamma   90.00
#
_symmetry.space_group_name_H-M   'P 1'
#
loop_
_entity.id
_entity.type
_entity.pdbx_description
1 polymer ?
#
loop_
_entity_poly.entity_id
_entity_poly.type
_entity_poly.pdbx_seq_one_letter_code
_entity_poly.pdbx_strand_id
1 'polypeptide(L)'
;FDPPLQALQQRYGPEHVQALSSHAAYSCEATTSFYLDTVTTDHNFWGSSMSSEAQDVKNSGMQKVTVPTTNLNRLLFENTIPGDWVLVKMDIEGAEWDVVPCLAAAPSSRLVDALYVEMHDAKQGL
;
A
#
# COMPACT_ATOMS: atom_id res chain seq x y z
N PHE A 1 3.35 -0.21 -14.81
CA PHE A 1 3.85 0.47 -13.60
C PHE A 1 5.27 0.06 -13.23
N ASP A 2 5.67 -1.20 -13.46
CA ASP A 2 6.95 -1.74 -12.96
C ASP A 2 8.22 -1.13 -13.55
N PRO A 3 8.37 -0.90 -14.88
CA PRO A 3 9.64 -0.42 -15.41
C PRO A 3 10.07 0.96 -14.87
N PRO A 4 9.18 1.96 -14.74
CA PRO A 4 9.54 3.24 -14.10
C PRO A 4 10.01 3.09 -12.64
N LEU A 5 9.36 2.23 -11.83
CA LEU A 5 9.74 2.02 -10.43
C LEU A 5 11.08 1.30 -10.31
N GLN A 6 11.31 0.29 -11.15
CA GLN A 6 12.60 -0.41 -11.24
C GLN A 6 13.72 0.52 -11.69
N ALA A 7 13.45 1.45 -12.63
CA ALA A 7 14.41 2.44 -13.07
C ALA A 7 14.82 3.41 -11.94
N LEU A 8 13.88 3.78 -11.05
CA LEU A 8 14.19 4.59 -9.87
C LEU A 8 15.10 3.83 -8.90
N GLN A 9 14.79 2.58 -8.60
CA GLN A 9 15.64 1.73 -7.76
C GLN A 9 17.04 1.53 -8.37
N GLN A 10 17.14 1.31 -9.69
CA GLN A 10 18.44 1.21 -10.37
C GLN A 10 19.23 2.52 -10.33
N ARG A 11 18.55 3.66 -10.43
CA ARG A 11 19.18 4.98 -10.44
C ARG A 11 19.72 5.37 -9.06
N TYR A 12 18.98 5.06 -8.00
CA TYR A 12 19.31 5.51 -6.64
C TYR A 12 19.92 4.42 -5.76
N GLY A 13 19.91 3.16 -6.18
CA GLY A 13 20.41 2.03 -5.39
C GLY A 13 19.37 1.48 -4.41
N PRO A 14 19.40 0.17 -4.13
CA PRO A 14 18.45 -0.48 -3.21
C PRO A 14 18.59 -0.03 -1.75
N GLU A 15 19.71 0.58 -1.37
CA GLU A 15 19.93 1.20 -0.07
C GLU A 15 19.13 2.49 0.13
N HIS A 16 18.70 3.12 -0.96
CA HIS A 16 17.95 4.38 -0.93
C HIS A 16 16.52 4.23 -1.43
N VAL A 17 16.28 3.34 -2.39
CA VAL A 17 14.95 3.10 -2.97
C VAL A 17 14.72 1.61 -3.18
N GLN A 18 13.71 1.05 -2.51
CA GLN A 18 13.22 -0.30 -2.74
C GLN A 18 11.79 -0.24 -3.30
N ALA A 19 11.61 -0.70 -4.53
CA ALA A 19 10.31 -0.76 -5.18
C ALA A 19 9.69 -2.14 -4.98
N LEU A 20 8.49 -2.18 -4.37
CA LEU A 20 7.69 -3.39 -4.21
C LEU A 20 6.50 -3.36 -5.19
N SER A 21 6.81 -3.40 -6.50
CA SER A 21 5.76 -3.45 -7.52
C SER A 21 4.98 -4.76 -7.47
N SER A 22 3.71 -4.74 -7.89
CA SER A 22 2.84 -5.92 -7.85
C SER A 22 2.66 -6.54 -6.46
N HIS A 23 2.73 -5.74 -5.40
CA HIS A 23 2.41 -6.10 -4.01
C HIS A 23 1.31 -5.20 -3.46
N ALA A 24 0.44 -5.74 -2.61
CA ALA A 24 -0.50 -4.94 -1.85
C ALA A 24 0.05 -4.66 -0.44
N ALA A 25 0.08 -3.40 -0.01
CA ALA A 25 0.45 -3.07 1.36
C ALA A 25 -0.66 -3.52 2.32
N TYR A 26 -0.30 -4.27 3.37
CA TYR A 26 -1.27 -4.80 4.32
C TYR A 26 -0.65 -5.07 5.71
N SER A 27 -1.44 -5.65 6.61
CA SER A 27 -1.03 -5.99 7.98
C SER A 27 -0.26 -7.31 8.10
N CYS A 28 -0.39 -8.19 7.12
CA CYS A 28 0.18 -9.54 7.12
C CYS A 28 0.80 -9.88 5.77
N GLU A 29 1.75 -10.81 5.74
CA GLU A 29 2.28 -11.40 4.51
C GLU A 29 1.47 -12.64 4.12
N ALA A 30 0.88 -12.59 2.94
CA ALA A 30 0.03 -13.61 2.35
C ALA A 30 -0.10 -13.33 0.85
N THR A 31 -1.10 -13.93 0.21
CA THR A 31 -1.61 -13.49 -1.09
C THR A 31 -3.04 -12.99 -0.92
N THR A 32 -3.43 -12.03 -1.76
CA THR A 32 -4.78 -11.46 -1.75
C THR A 32 -5.31 -11.29 -3.17
N SER A 33 -6.63 -11.17 -3.29
CA SER A 33 -7.27 -10.64 -4.49
C SER A 33 -7.12 -9.11 -4.51
N PHE A 34 -6.62 -8.57 -5.60
CA PHE A 34 -6.51 -7.13 -5.83
C PHE A 34 -7.32 -6.77 -7.07
N TYR A 35 -8.31 -5.91 -6.89
CA TYR A 35 -9.20 -5.48 -7.96
C TYR A 35 -8.58 -4.33 -8.75
N LEU A 36 -8.70 -4.41 -10.07
CA LEU A 36 -8.11 -3.44 -10.98
C LEU A 36 -9.12 -2.37 -11.35
N ASP A 37 -8.70 -1.12 -11.23
CA ASP A 37 -9.29 -0.03 -11.97
C ASP A 37 -8.82 -0.09 -13.42
N THR A 38 -9.77 -0.11 -14.34
CA THR A 38 -9.55 -0.18 -15.79
C THR A 38 -10.24 0.96 -16.54
N VAL A 39 -10.89 1.87 -15.80
CA VAL A 39 -11.77 2.89 -16.36
C VAL A 39 -11.27 4.31 -16.11
N THR A 40 -10.51 4.58 -15.04
CA THR A 40 -9.97 5.93 -14.76
C THR A 40 -8.63 6.19 -15.48
N THR A 41 -8.60 6.02 -16.79
CA THR A 41 -7.36 6.18 -17.59
C THR A 41 -6.70 7.55 -17.42
N ASP A 42 -7.51 8.60 -17.25
CA ASP A 42 -7.04 9.98 -17.09
C ASP A 42 -6.37 10.24 -15.73
N HIS A 43 -6.59 9.34 -14.77
CA HIS A 43 -6.01 9.37 -13.43
C HIS A 43 -5.06 8.20 -13.19
N ASN A 44 -4.61 7.54 -14.26
CA ASN A 44 -3.66 6.43 -14.18
C ASN A 44 -4.15 5.30 -13.26
N PHE A 45 -5.44 4.98 -13.32
CA PHE A 45 -6.03 3.80 -12.66
C PHE A 45 -5.92 3.81 -11.12
N TRP A 46 -6.00 4.99 -10.51
CA TRP A 46 -5.78 5.18 -9.07
C TRP A 46 -6.73 4.37 -8.18
N GLY A 47 -7.98 4.09 -8.61
CA GLY A 47 -9.01 3.45 -7.77
C GLY A 47 -8.91 1.93 -7.67
N SER A 48 -7.71 1.36 -7.85
CA SER A 48 -7.48 -0.08 -7.71
C SER A 48 -7.37 -0.44 -6.23
N SER A 49 -8.14 -1.41 -5.76
CA SER A 49 -8.29 -1.68 -4.33
C SER A 49 -8.31 -3.18 -4.02
N MET A 50 -8.01 -3.54 -2.76
CA MET A 50 -8.33 -4.87 -2.24
C MET A 50 -9.83 -5.06 -1.99
N SER A 51 -10.59 -3.98 -1.85
CA SER A 51 -12.03 -4.02 -1.60
C SER A 51 -12.84 -4.02 -2.91
N SER A 52 -13.85 -4.89 -2.98
CA SER A 52 -14.83 -4.84 -4.08
C SER A 52 -15.80 -3.67 -3.97
N GLU A 53 -15.78 -2.93 -2.85
CA GLU A 53 -16.73 -1.85 -2.60
C GLU A 53 -16.36 -0.52 -3.24
N ALA A 54 -15.10 -0.37 -3.67
CA ALA A 54 -14.63 0.80 -4.42
C ALA A 54 -15.43 0.98 -5.73
N GLN A 55 -15.81 2.23 -6.02
CA GLN A 55 -16.69 2.53 -7.14
C GLN A 55 -16.01 2.23 -8.48
N ASP A 56 -14.72 2.53 -8.61
CA ASP A 56 -13.96 2.31 -9.85
C ASP A 56 -13.72 0.82 -10.10
N VAL A 57 -13.56 0.02 -9.04
CA VAL A 57 -13.56 -1.45 -9.10
C VAL A 57 -14.89 -1.98 -9.66
N LYS A 58 -16.02 -1.48 -9.16
CA LYS A 58 -17.35 -1.86 -9.66
C LYS A 58 -17.52 -1.47 -11.13
N ASN A 59 -17.13 -0.26 -11.48
CA ASN A 59 -17.19 0.25 -12.86
C ASN A 59 -16.26 -0.53 -13.81
N SER A 60 -15.16 -1.08 -13.29
CA SER A 60 -14.19 -1.92 -14.02
C SER A 60 -14.63 -3.37 -14.20
N GLY A 61 -15.84 -3.72 -13.76
CA GLY A 61 -16.38 -5.08 -13.84
C GLY A 61 -15.74 -6.05 -12.85
N MET A 62 -15.15 -5.54 -11.76
CA MET A 62 -14.52 -6.34 -10.69
C MET A 62 -13.43 -7.29 -11.20
N GLN A 63 -12.70 -6.88 -12.24
CA GLN A 63 -11.50 -7.58 -12.69
C GLN A 63 -10.48 -7.62 -11.56
N LYS A 64 -9.83 -8.76 -11.36
CA LYS A 64 -8.88 -8.94 -10.26
C LYS A 64 -7.69 -9.81 -10.62
N VAL A 65 -6.60 -9.57 -9.91
CA VAL A 65 -5.37 -10.36 -9.95
C VAL A 65 -5.05 -10.87 -8.55
N THR A 66 -4.20 -11.90 -8.46
CA THR A 66 -3.65 -12.35 -7.18
C THR A 66 -2.26 -11.75 -7.00
N VAL A 67 -2.06 -11.03 -5.91
CA VAL A 67 -0.77 -10.40 -5.56
C VAL A 67 -0.33 -10.81 -4.16
N PRO A 68 0.98 -10.89 -3.89
CA PRO A 68 1.48 -10.96 -2.53
C PRO A 68 1.15 -9.69 -1.74
N THR A 69 1.02 -9.82 -0.43
CA THR A 69 0.92 -8.69 0.49
C THR A 69 2.23 -8.40 1.19
N THR A 70 2.48 -7.13 1.49
CA THR A 70 3.65 -6.67 2.26
C THR A 70 3.21 -6.13 3.61
N ASN A 71 3.85 -6.60 4.68
CA ASN A 71 3.56 -6.15 6.04
C ASN A 71 4.30 -4.84 6.37
N LEU A 72 3.57 -3.74 6.57
CA LEU A 72 4.14 -2.44 6.94
C LEU A 72 4.94 -2.50 8.25
N ASN A 73 4.47 -3.22 9.26
CA ASN A 73 5.17 -3.34 10.54
C ASN A 73 6.52 -4.02 10.38
N ARG A 74 6.59 -5.03 9.51
CA ARG A 74 7.84 -5.71 9.16
C ARG A 74 8.80 -4.75 8.45
N LEU A 75 8.31 -4.00 7.46
CA LEU A 75 9.14 -3.02 6.74
C LEU A 75 9.77 -2.00 7.71
N LEU A 76 8.96 -1.45 8.62
CA LEU A 76 9.45 -0.52 9.64
C LEU A 76 10.50 -1.19 10.53
N PHE A 77 10.21 -2.38 11.05
CA PHE A 77 11.11 -3.08 11.96
C PHE A 77 12.45 -3.46 11.33
N GLU A 78 12.46 -3.89 10.07
CA GLU A 78 13.68 -4.36 9.39
C GLU A 78 14.53 -3.22 8.82
N ASN A 79 13.94 -2.05 8.53
CA ASN A 79 14.60 -0.99 7.77
C ASN A 79 14.76 0.34 8.53
N THR A 80 14.37 0.40 9.81
CA THR A 80 14.47 1.63 10.60
C THR A 80 14.96 1.35 12.02
N ILE A 81 15.55 2.37 12.64
CA ILE A 81 15.93 2.39 14.05
C ILE A 81 15.39 3.64 14.75
N PRO A 82 15.32 3.69 16.10
CA PRO A 82 14.78 4.88 16.82
C PRO A 82 15.54 6.20 16.60
N GLY A 83 16.68 6.20 15.91
CA GLY A 83 17.42 7.41 15.55
C GLY A 83 17.09 7.96 14.16
N ASP A 84 16.32 7.24 13.35
CA ASP A 84 15.89 7.67 12.03
C ASP A 84 14.68 8.61 12.14
N TRP A 85 14.46 9.41 11.09
CA TRP A 85 13.20 10.16 10.93
C TRP A 85 12.34 9.47 9.88
N VAL A 86 11.16 8.99 10.28
CA VAL A 86 10.31 8.14 9.44
C VAL A 86 8.98 8.84 9.14
N LEU A 87 8.75 9.08 7.85
CA LEU A 87 7.47 9.51 7.31
C LEU A 87 6.80 8.32 6.60
N VAL A 88 5.59 7.99 7.00
CA VAL A 88 4.71 7.08 6.25
C VAL A 88 3.64 7.90 5.55
N LYS A 89 3.62 7.88 4.22
CA LYS A 89 2.48 8.33 3.41
C LYS A 89 1.70 7.09 2.97
N MET A 90 0.41 7.07 3.26
CA MET A 90 -0.49 5.95 3.00
C MET A 90 -1.68 6.41 2.18
N ASP A 91 -1.87 5.74 1.05
CA ASP A 91 -2.96 5.88 0.11
C ASP A 91 -3.07 4.51 -0.56
N ILE A 92 -3.94 3.68 -0.01
CA ILE A 92 -4.10 2.26 -0.30
C ILE A 92 -5.58 1.90 -0.47
N GLU A 93 -6.38 2.88 -0.90
CA GLU A 93 -7.73 2.71 -1.46
C GLU A 93 -8.69 1.92 -0.55
N GLY A 94 -8.69 2.22 0.75
CA GLY A 94 -9.60 1.65 1.75
C GLY A 94 -8.91 0.76 2.80
N ALA A 95 -7.80 0.12 2.45
CA ALA A 95 -7.08 -0.78 3.34
C ALA A 95 -6.45 -0.05 4.55
N GLU A 96 -6.50 1.28 4.62
CA GLU A 96 -6.09 2.06 5.79
C GLU A 96 -6.86 1.65 7.05
N TRP A 97 -8.14 1.27 6.89
CA TRP A 97 -9.00 0.84 7.99
C TRP A 97 -8.54 -0.46 8.65
N ASP A 98 -7.75 -1.27 7.94
CA ASP A 98 -7.14 -2.50 8.46
C ASP A 98 -5.70 -2.26 8.95
N VAL A 99 -4.94 -1.51 8.16
CA VAL A 99 -3.50 -1.31 8.39
C VAL A 99 -3.22 -0.36 9.54
N VAL A 100 -3.95 0.75 9.65
CA VAL A 100 -3.69 1.76 10.68
C VAL A 100 -3.96 1.23 12.10
N PRO A 101 -5.08 0.55 12.39
CA PRO A 101 -5.28 -0.06 13.71
C PRO A 101 -4.24 -1.12 14.04
N CYS A 102 -3.82 -1.92 13.05
CA CYS A 102 -2.76 -2.91 13.23
C CYS A 102 -1.42 -2.26 13.57
N LEU A 103 -1.03 -1.21 12.84
CA LEU A 103 0.17 -0.42 13.12
C LEU A 103 0.10 0.19 14.53
N ALA A 104 -1.01 0.81 14.90
CA ALA A 104 -1.18 1.45 16.21
C ALA A 104 -1.04 0.48 17.39
N ALA A 105 -1.41 -0.79 17.21
CA ALA A 105 -1.24 -1.84 18.22
C ALA A 105 0.17 -2.45 18.24
N ALA A 106 0.97 -2.24 17.19
CA ALA A 106 2.29 -2.85 17.05
C ALA A 106 3.39 -2.01 17.71
N PRO A 107 4.47 -2.63 18.24
CA PRO A 107 5.63 -1.91 18.76
C PRO A 107 6.32 -1.01 17.72
N SER A 108 6.23 -1.35 16.44
CA SER A 108 6.74 -0.60 15.29
C SER A 108 6.08 0.77 15.11
N SER A 109 4.90 1.03 15.69
CA SER A 109 4.29 2.37 15.68
C SER A 109 5.22 3.46 16.22
N ARG A 110 6.09 3.11 17.18
CA ARG A 110 7.06 4.03 17.79
C ARG A 110 8.19 4.45 16.86
N LEU A 111 8.34 3.76 15.73
CA LEU A 111 9.33 4.07 14.70
C LEU A 111 8.80 5.09 13.68
N VAL A 112 7.54 5.53 13.78
CA VAL A 112 6.93 6.48 12.82
C VAL A 112 6.79 7.83 13.48
N ASP A 113 7.45 8.85 12.92
CA ASP A 113 7.37 10.23 13.40
C ASP A 113 6.17 10.99 12.82
N ALA A 114 5.85 10.71 11.54
CA ALA A 114 4.76 11.34 10.83
C ALA A 114 4.01 10.33 9.96
N LEU A 115 2.69 10.33 10.09
CA LEU A 115 1.78 9.47 9.34
C LEU A 115 0.76 10.34 8.59
N TYR A 116 0.84 10.35 7.26
CA TYR A 116 -0.12 11.02 6.38
C TYR A 116 -0.96 9.98 5.66
N VAL A 117 -2.28 10.03 5.87
CA VAL A 117 -3.21 9.00 5.41
C VAL A 117 -4.29 9.66 4.57
N GLU A 118 -4.50 9.16 3.36
CA GLU A 118 -5.70 9.47 2.59
C GLU A 118 -6.91 8.76 3.21
N MET A 119 -7.99 9.52 3.43
CA MET A 119 -9.15 9.00 4.13
C MET A 119 -10.20 8.50 3.14
N HIS A 120 -10.30 7.18 3.05
CA HIS A 120 -11.32 6.48 2.28
C HIS A 120 -12.56 6.16 3.12
N ASP A 121 -13.71 5.94 2.47
CA ASP A 121 -14.95 5.53 3.14
C ASP A 121 -14.74 4.20 3.88
N ALA A 122 -15.21 4.09 5.12
CA ALA A 122 -15.05 2.90 5.96
C ALA A 122 -15.57 1.61 5.32
N LYS A 123 -16.54 1.68 4.41
CA LYS A 123 -17.02 0.50 3.66
C LYS A 123 -15.99 -0.08 2.70
N GLN A 124 -14.90 0.64 2.43
CA GLN A 124 -13.80 0.19 1.57
C GLN A 124 -12.70 -0.54 2.36
N GLY A 125 -12.79 -0.58 3.70
CA GLY A 125 -12.02 -1.54 4.50
C GLY A 125 -12.43 -2.99 4.22
N LEU A 126 -11.61 -3.96 4.63
CA LEU A 126 -11.82 -5.39 4.40
C LEU A 126 -12.55 -6.13 5.52
#